data_AF-A0AAV5KYU4-F1
#
_entry.id   AF-A0AAV5KYU4-F1
#
_cell.length_a   1.000
_cell.length_b   1.000
_cell.length_c   1.000
_cell.angle_alpha   90.00
_cell.angle_beta   90.00
_cell.angle_gamma   90.00
#
_symmetry.space_group_name_H-M   'P 1'
#
loop_
_entity.id
_entity.type
_entity.pdbx_description
1 polymer ?
#
loop_
_entity_poly.entity_id
_entity_poly.type
_entity_poly.pdbx_seq_one_letter_code
_entity_poly.pdbx_strand_id
1 'polypeptide(L)'
;MSVPFFFGAGVSIFLRKAVHGDHQVNYSQYLMFIGVAFSITAFPVLARILAELKLLTTQVGQTAMAAAALNDVVAWVMLALAIAISGDGPGEAHRSPLISIWVLLSGLAFVAFMFILVQPIMNWMARQCSPDYDFVGETYICLTLAGVMLSGFITDMIGIHAIFGAFVFGLTIPKGSAFAGRLIKRIEDFVTGLLLPLYFASSGLKTDVAKIRGAEAWGLLAKGDKSCNLSYEKMREGENKSLQIRLRSK
;
A
#
# COMPACT_ATOMS: atom_id res chain seq x y z
N MET A 1 0.73 -0.43 -12.15
CA MET A 1 -0.72 -0.57 -11.87
C MET A 1 -1.50 -1.26 -12.97
N SER A 2 -1.37 -0.84 -14.24
CA SER A 2 -2.18 -1.42 -15.33
C SER A 2 -1.96 -2.93 -15.51
N VAL A 3 -0.71 -3.42 -15.43
CA VAL A 3 -0.39 -4.85 -15.57
C VAL A 3 -1.07 -5.73 -14.51
N PRO A 4 -0.94 -5.47 -13.19
CA PRO A 4 -1.65 -6.26 -12.17
C PRO A 4 -3.17 -6.07 -12.20
N PHE A 5 -3.69 -4.92 -12.65
CA PHE A 5 -5.13 -4.73 -12.87
C PHE A 5 -5.67 -5.67 -13.95
N PHE A 6 -5.01 -5.73 -15.12
CA PHE A 6 -5.41 -6.63 -16.19
C PHE A 6 -5.22 -8.10 -15.81
N PHE A 7 -4.18 -8.42 -15.03
CA PHE A 7 -3.98 -9.75 -14.48
C PHE A 7 -5.09 -10.13 -13.49
N GLY A 8 -5.44 -9.24 -12.56
CA GLY A 8 -6.54 -9.42 -11.60
C GLY A 8 -7.91 -9.56 -12.30
N ALA A 9 -8.15 -8.77 -13.35
CA ALA A 9 -9.33 -8.91 -14.20
C ALA A 9 -9.35 -10.28 -14.92
N GLY A 10 -8.22 -10.74 -15.44
CA GLY A 10 -8.08 -12.07 -16.05
C GLY A 10 -8.32 -13.21 -15.06
N VAL A 11 -7.76 -13.10 -13.86
CA VAL A 11 -7.98 -14.05 -12.76
C VAL A 11 -9.45 -14.06 -12.33
N SER A 12 -10.12 -12.90 -12.28
CA SER A 12 -11.55 -12.82 -11.92
C SER A 12 -12.46 -13.56 -12.91
N ILE A 13 -12.16 -13.48 -14.21
CA ILE A 13 -12.87 -14.20 -15.27
C ILE A 13 -12.64 -15.70 -15.13
N PHE A 14 -11.41 -16.11 -14.80
CA PHE A 14 -11.07 -17.51 -14.57
C PHE A 14 -11.74 -18.07 -13.30
N LEU A 15 -11.68 -17.34 -12.19
CA LEU A 15 -12.24 -17.74 -10.90
C LEU A 15 -13.77 -17.90 -10.96
N ARG A 16 -14.46 -17.02 -11.69
CA ARG A 16 -15.92 -17.12 -11.90
C ARG A 16 -16.33 -18.27 -12.83
N LYS A 17 -15.47 -18.67 -13.77
CA LYS A 17 -15.68 -19.90 -14.56
C LYS A 17 -15.41 -21.17 -13.75
N ALA A 18 -14.54 -21.08 -12.75
CA ALA A 18 -14.16 -22.18 -11.89
C ALA A 18 -15.18 -22.43 -10.75
N VAL A 19 -15.66 -21.37 -10.11
CA VAL A 19 -16.65 -21.42 -9.02
C VAL A 19 -18.06 -21.27 -9.62
N HIS A 20 -18.73 -22.40 -9.87
CA HIS A 20 -20.13 -22.40 -10.30
C HIS A 20 -21.05 -22.23 -9.08
N GLY A 21 -21.23 -20.99 -8.63
CA GLY A 21 -22.22 -20.69 -7.59
C GLY A 21 -21.96 -19.39 -6.86
N ASP A 22 -22.46 -18.29 -7.41
CA ASP A 22 -23.40 -17.39 -6.72
C ASP A 22 -23.82 -16.26 -7.69
N HIS A 23 -25.10 -16.21 -8.05
CA HIS A 23 -25.67 -15.30 -9.06
C HIS A 23 -26.11 -13.93 -8.47
N GLN A 24 -25.55 -13.52 -7.32
CA GLN A 24 -26.07 -12.39 -6.54
C GLN A 24 -25.30 -11.05 -6.72
N VAL A 25 -24.22 -10.99 -7.53
CA VAL A 25 -23.38 -9.78 -7.65
C VAL A 25 -23.19 -9.34 -9.12
N ASN A 26 -23.37 -8.05 -9.42
CA ASN A 26 -23.21 -7.50 -10.77
C ASN A 26 -21.79 -7.75 -11.30
N TYR A 27 -21.68 -8.27 -12.53
CA TYR A 27 -20.41 -8.64 -13.18
C TYR A 27 -19.40 -7.50 -13.20
N SER A 28 -19.86 -6.27 -13.47
CA SER A 28 -19.03 -5.07 -13.52
C SER A 28 -18.45 -4.72 -12.14
N GLN A 29 -19.25 -4.84 -11.08
CA GLN A 29 -18.82 -4.55 -9.70
C GLN A 29 -17.80 -5.57 -9.21
N TYR A 30 -18.01 -6.86 -9.48
CA TYR A 30 -17.06 -7.92 -9.12
C TYR A 30 -15.71 -7.78 -9.85
N LEU A 31 -15.74 -7.52 -11.16
CA LEU A 31 -14.53 -7.36 -11.97
C LEU A 31 -13.74 -6.11 -11.56
N MET A 32 -14.43 -4.99 -11.30
CA MET A 32 -13.78 -3.79 -10.80
C MET A 32 -13.21 -4.01 -9.39
N PHE A 33 -13.94 -4.68 -8.51
CA PHE A 33 -13.47 -4.96 -7.15
C PHE A 33 -12.21 -5.81 -7.13
N ILE A 34 -12.20 -6.94 -7.84
CA ILE A 34 -11.04 -7.84 -7.90
C ILE A 34 -9.87 -7.19 -8.66
N GLY A 35 -10.14 -6.51 -9.78
CA GLY A 35 -9.11 -5.80 -10.55
C GLY A 35 -8.42 -4.70 -9.73
N VAL A 36 -9.20 -3.90 -9.00
CA VAL A 36 -8.67 -2.86 -8.11
C VAL A 36 -7.91 -3.49 -6.93
N ALA A 37 -8.46 -4.53 -6.29
CA ALA A 37 -7.80 -5.21 -5.17
C ALA A 37 -6.41 -5.75 -5.53
N PHE A 38 -6.24 -6.32 -6.73
CA PHE A 38 -4.94 -6.79 -7.22
C PHE A 38 -4.01 -5.67 -7.69
N SER A 39 -4.54 -4.49 -8.01
CA SER A 39 -3.76 -3.34 -8.46
C SER A 39 -3.23 -2.46 -7.31
N ILE A 40 -3.84 -2.53 -6.12
CA ILE A 40 -3.41 -1.72 -4.97
C ILE A 40 -2.03 -2.17 -4.53
N THR A 41 -1.06 -1.27 -4.66
CA THR A 41 0.30 -1.47 -4.16
C THR A 41 0.37 -0.87 -2.77
N ALA A 42 0.55 -1.70 -1.75
CA ALA A 42 0.67 -1.20 -0.38
C ALA A 42 2.03 -0.52 -0.20
N PHE A 43 2.05 0.81 -0.25
CA PHE A 43 3.24 1.65 0.00
C PHE A 43 4.02 1.23 1.26
N PRO A 44 3.37 0.95 2.43
CA PRO A 44 4.09 0.52 3.63
C PRO A 44 4.82 -0.82 3.48
N VAL A 45 4.23 -1.76 2.74
CA VAL A 45 4.82 -3.09 2.50
C VAL A 45 6.01 -2.97 1.55
N LEU A 46 5.86 -2.19 0.47
CA LEU A 46 6.96 -1.92 -0.47
C LEU A 46 8.14 -1.25 0.25
N ALA A 47 7.87 -0.22 1.07
CA ALA A 47 8.88 0.48 1.85
C ALA A 47 9.62 -0.46 2.80
N ARG A 48 8.89 -1.37 3.46
CA ARG A 48 9.47 -2.38 4.37
C ARG A 48 10.37 -3.36 3.63
N ILE A 49 9.93 -3.90 2.49
CA ILE A 49 10.73 -4.84 1.69
C ILE A 49 12.03 -4.17 1.21
N LEU A 50 11.96 -2.94 0.70
CA LEU A 50 13.16 -2.20 0.29
C LEU A 50 14.09 -1.91 1.47
N ALA A 51 13.56 -1.68 2.68
CA ALA A 51 14.34 -1.49 3.89
C ALA A 51 15.10 -2.76 4.27
N GLU A 52 14.40 -3.90 4.26
CA GLU A 52 14.96 -5.21 4.57
C GLU A 52 16.03 -5.63 3.56
N LEU A 53 15.83 -5.33 2.28
CA LEU A 53 16.81 -5.54 1.22
C LEU A 53 17.96 -4.52 1.22
N LYS A 54 17.93 -3.51 2.10
CA LYS A 54 18.89 -2.38 2.15
C LYS A 54 18.99 -1.59 0.83
N LEU A 55 17.93 -1.64 0.01
CA LEU A 55 17.87 -1.00 -1.31
C LEU A 55 17.25 0.41 -1.27
N LEU A 56 16.70 0.84 -0.14
CA LEU A 56 16.02 2.15 -0.01
C LEU A 56 16.84 3.35 -0.48
N THR A 57 18.16 3.31 -0.31
CA THR A 57 19.06 4.42 -0.67
C THR A 57 19.55 4.35 -2.11
N THR A 58 19.32 3.24 -2.82
CA THR A 58 19.70 3.06 -4.22
C THR A 58 18.80 3.84 -5.16
N GLN A 59 19.25 4.15 -6.38
CA GLN A 59 18.44 4.84 -7.39
C GLN A 59 17.13 4.09 -7.71
N VAL A 60 17.19 2.76 -7.77
CA VAL A 60 16.01 1.91 -8.00
C VAL A 60 15.04 1.98 -6.82
N GLY A 61 15.54 1.96 -5.58
CA GLY A 61 14.70 2.09 -4.39
C GLY A 61 14.05 3.46 -4.27
N GLN A 62 14.80 4.54 -4.51
CA GLN A 62 14.28 5.91 -4.45
C GLN A 62 13.23 6.18 -5.54
N THR A 63 13.47 5.71 -6.77
CA THR A 63 12.50 5.85 -7.87
C THR A 63 11.24 5.03 -7.62
N ALA A 64 11.35 3.80 -7.10
CA ALA A 64 10.20 2.98 -6.73
C ALA A 64 9.36 3.62 -5.60
N MET A 65 10.02 4.14 -4.56
CA MET A 65 9.36 4.85 -3.45
C MET A 65 8.67 6.13 -3.92
N ALA A 66 9.31 6.91 -4.81
CA ALA A 66 8.72 8.11 -5.39
C ALA A 66 7.52 7.79 -6.29
N ALA A 67 7.61 6.74 -7.11
CA ALA A 67 6.50 6.30 -7.95
C ALA A 67 5.29 5.82 -7.12
N ALA A 68 5.53 5.10 -6.04
CA ALA A 68 4.48 4.68 -5.11
C ALA A 68 3.83 5.86 -4.37
N ALA A 69 4.63 6.85 -3.94
CA ALA A 69 4.10 8.07 -3.32
C ALA A 69 3.25 8.92 -4.28
N LEU A 70 3.71 9.09 -5.54
CA LEU A 70 2.93 9.78 -6.58
C LEU A 70 1.62 9.06 -6.88
N ASN A 71 1.66 7.72 -6.90
CA ASN A 71 0.48 6.92 -7.08
C ASN A 71 -0.58 7.18 -5.99
N ASP A 72 -0.17 7.22 -4.73
CA ASP A 72 -1.11 7.46 -3.63
C ASP A 72 -1.76 8.84 -3.75
N VAL A 73 -0.98 9.88 -4.11
CA VAL A 73 -1.53 11.23 -4.40
C VAL A 73 -2.57 11.18 -5.52
N VAL A 74 -2.27 10.50 -6.63
CA VAL A 74 -3.21 10.36 -7.76
C VAL A 74 -4.47 9.60 -7.34
N ALA A 75 -4.34 8.55 -6.53
CA ALA A 75 -5.48 7.79 -6.02
C ALA A 75 -6.41 8.66 -5.15
N TRP A 76 -5.85 9.52 -4.30
CA TRP A 76 -6.65 10.46 -3.49
C TRP A 76 -7.33 11.53 -4.34
N VAL A 77 -6.66 12.07 -5.36
CA VAL A 77 -7.27 13.02 -6.31
C VAL A 77 -8.39 12.36 -7.09
N MET A 78 -8.20 11.12 -7.56
CA MET A 78 -9.25 10.34 -8.20
C MET A 78 -10.41 10.03 -7.26
N LEU A 79 -10.15 9.71 -5.99
CA LEU A 79 -11.20 9.48 -5.01
C LEU A 79 -12.02 10.75 -4.74
N ALA A 80 -11.36 11.90 -4.58
CA ALA A 80 -12.04 13.19 -4.44
C ALA A 80 -12.91 13.49 -5.67
N LEU A 81 -12.37 13.26 -6.87
CA LEU A 81 -13.13 13.41 -8.12
C LEU A 81 -14.32 12.43 -8.19
N ALA A 82 -14.13 11.18 -7.79
CA ALA A 82 -15.20 10.18 -7.74
C ALA A 82 -16.32 10.59 -6.78
N ILE A 83 -15.97 11.17 -5.61
CA ILE A 83 -16.95 11.72 -4.67
C ILE A 83 -17.68 12.93 -5.27
N ALA A 84 -16.97 13.82 -5.98
CA ALA A 84 -17.59 14.94 -6.68
C ALA A 84 -18.56 14.50 -7.78
N ILE A 85 -18.26 13.42 -8.50
CA ILE A 85 -19.08 12.90 -9.60
C ILE A 85 -20.22 12.00 -9.10
N SER A 86 -20.01 11.23 -8.02
CA SER A 86 -21.01 10.29 -7.47
C SER A 86 -22.11 10.98 -6.65
N GLY A 87 -22.21 12.31 -6.69
CA GLY A 87 -23.18 13.13 -5.96
C GLY A 87 -24.64 12.99 -6.38
N ASP A 88 -25.02 11.96 -7.15
CA ASP A 88 -26.39 11.68 -7.62
C ASP A 88 -27.02 10.47 -6.89
N GLY A 89 -26.89 10.43 -5.56
CA GLY A 89 -27.70 9.52 -4.74
C GLY A 89 -29.15 10.04 -4.62
N PRO A 90 -30.19 9.20 -4.76
CA PRO A 90 -31.57 9.63 -4.63
C PRO A 90 -31.87 9.98 -3.16
N GLY A 91 -31.83 11.26 -2.80
CA GLY A 91 -32.37 11.76 -1.53
C GLY A 91 -31.54 12.79 -0.73
N GLU A 92 -30.32 13.14 -1.12
CA GLU A 92 -29.49 14.08 -0.34
C GLU A 92 -29.09 15.30 -1.20
N ALA A 93 -29.48 16.48 -0.72
CA ALA A 93 -29.35 17.77 -1.38
C ALA A 93 -27.91 18.10 -1.84
N HIS A 94 -27.81 18.67 -3.04
CA HIS A 94 -26.70 19.45 -3.61
C HIS A 94 -25.38 19.48 -2.80
N ARG A 95 -24.60 18.40 -2.80
CA ARG A 95 -23.18 18.48 -2.41
C ARG A 95 -22.37 19.00 -3.60
N SER A 96 -22.26 20.32 -3.66
CA SER A 96 -21.55 21.04 -4.71
C SER A 96 -20.10 20.54 -4.89
N PRO A 97 -19.54 20.60 -6.13
CA PRO A 97 -18.12 20.33 -6.41
C PRO A 97 -17.13 21.17 -5.58
N LEU A 98 -17.65 22.20 -4.91
CA LEU A 98 -16.97 23.02 -3.91
C LEU A 98 -16.28 22.19 -2.82
N ILE A 99 -16.86 21.06 -2.36
CA ILE A 99 -16.26 20.24 -1.30
C ILE A 99 -14.95 19.60 -1.76
N SER A 100 -14.90 19.08 -2.99
CA SER A 100 -13.66 18.47 -3.52
C SER A 100 -12.56 19.50 -3.76
N ILE A 101 -12.93 20.70 -4.21
CA ILE A 101 -11.99 21.83 -4.32
C ILE A 101 -11.50 22.25 -2.93
N TRP A 102 -12.38 22.30 -1.93
CA TRP A 102 -12.02 22.63 -0.55
C TRP A 102 -11.05 21.62 0.06
N VAL A 103 -11.26 20.32 -0.16
CA VAL A 103 -10.39 19.24 0.31
C VAL A 103 -9.02 19.30 -0.39
N LEU A 104 -8.99 19.55 -1.70
CA LEU A 104 -7.75 19.69 -2.44
C LEU A 104 -6.93 20.91 -1.97
N LEU A 105 -7.59 22.06 -1.81
CA LEU A 105 -6.94 23.30 -1.38
C LEU A 105 -6.44 23.22 0.07
N SER A 106 -7.25 22.66 0.97
CA SER A 106 -6.86 22.46 2.36
C SER A 106 -5.73 21.45 2.50
N GLY A 107 -5.72 20.37 1.70
CA GLY A 107 -4.60 19.43 1.62
C GLY A 107 -3.30 20.09 1.14
N LEU A 108 -3.37 20.90 0.08
CA LEU A 108 -2.20 21.64 -0.42
C LEU A 108 -1.68 22.66 0.61
N ALA A 109 -2.59 23.39 1.27
CA ALA A 109 -2.26 24.33 2.32
C ALA A 109 -1.62 23.62 3.54
N PHE A 110 -2.13 22.45 3.92
CA PHE A 110 -1.55 21.63 4.99
C PHE A 110 -0.13 21.17 4.66
N VAL A 111 0.11 20.71 3.43
CA VAL A 111 1.45 20.33 2.97
C VAL A 111 2.39 21.54 3.03
N ALA A 112 1.98 22.69 2.49
CA ALA A 112 2.78 23.92 2.53
C ALA A 112 3.09 24.34 3.98
N PHE A 113 2.10 24.31 4.88
CA PHE A 113 2.27 24.61 6.30
C PHE A 113 3.27 23.68 6.99
N MET A 114 3.20 22.37 6.71
CA MET A 114 4.14 21.38 7.24
C MET A 114 5.58 21.68 6.79
N PHE A 115 5.80 21.98 5.51
CA PHE A 115 7.14 22.33 5.02
C PHE A 115 7.64 23.68 5.54
N ILE A 116 6.78 24.68 5.73
CA ILE A 116 7.18 26.02 6.16
C ILE A 116 7.44 26.08 7.67
N LEU A 117 6.61 25.44 8.51
CA LEU A 117 6.74 25.55 9.97
C LEU A 117 7.39 24.33 10.61
N VAL A 118 7.01 23.11 10.23
CA VAL A 118 7.49 21.90 10.91
C VAL A 118 8.91 21.56 10.48
N GLN A 119 9.26 21.71 9.20
CA GLN A 119 10.61 21.45 8.71
C GLN A 119 11.71 22.29 9.41
N PRO A 120 11.59 23.62 9.60
CA PRO A 120 12.62 24.39 10.32
C PRO A 120 12.67 24.05 11.81
N ILE A 121 11.53 23.74 12.45
CA ILE A 121 11.49 23.28 13.85
C ILE A 121 12.24 21.95 13.98
N MET A 122 11.98 20.99 13.10
CA MET A 122 12.66 19.70 13.07
C MET A 122 14.17 19.85 12.78
N ASN A 123 14.54 20.73 11.85
CA ASN A 123 15.95 21.03 11.56
C ASN A 123 16.65 21.75 12.73
N TRP A 124 15.92 22.57 13.49
CA TRP A 124 16.44 23.20 14.70
C TRP A 124 16.63 22.17 15.83
N MET A 125 15.65 21.32 16.07
CA MET A 125 15.74 20.22 17.04
C MET A 125 16.88 19.24 16.69
N ALA A 126 17.05 18.92 15.41
CA ALA A 126 18.13 18.03 14.95
C ALA A 126 19.53 18.66 15.13
N ARG A 127 19.65 19.99 15.06
CA ARG A 127 20.90 20.72 15.34
C ARG A 127 21.18 20.86 16.83
N GLN A 128 20.14 20.97 17.65
CA GLN A 128 20.26 21.06 19.12
C GLN A 128 20.47 19.69 19.79
N CYS A 129 20.25 18.59 19.06
CA CYS A 129 20.68 17.25 19.46
C CYS A 129 22.21 17.13 19.37
N SER A 130 22.93 17.76 20.30
CA SER A 130 24.34 17.48 20.54
C SER A 130 24.54 16.06 21.09
N PRO A 131 25.69 15.42 20.83
CA PRO A 131 25.93 13.99 21.14
C PRO A 131 25.92 13.61 22.63
N ASP A 132 25.89 14.56 23.57
CA ASP A 132 26.26 14.32 24.97
C ASP A 132 25.10 14.08 25.96
N TYR A 133 23.82 14.13 25.54
CA TYR A 133 22.68 14.04 26.46
C TYR A 133 21.64 12.98 26.04
N ASP A 134 21.75 11.77 26.59
CA ASP A 134 20.89 10.63 26.22
C ASP A 134 19.41 10.82 26.61
N PHE A 135 19.12 11.46 27.75
CA PHE A 135 17.75 11.74 28.23
C PHE A 135 16.93 12.65 27.31
N VAL A 136 17.62 13.54 26.59
CA VAL A 136 16.99 14.51 25.68
C VAL A 136 16.50 13.80 24.40
N GLY A 137 17.15 12.70 24.01
CA GLY A 137 16.78 11.91 22.83
C GLY A 137 15.41 11.24 22.94
N GLU A 138 15.05 10.67 24.10
CA GLU A 138 13.78 9.97 24.30
C GLU A 138 12.58 10.92 24.27
N THR A 139 12.72 12.10 24.87
CA THR A 139 11.69 13.15 24.86
C THR A 139 11.39 13.61 23.44
N TYR A 140 12.44 13.80 22.61
CA TYR A 140 12.25 14.18 21.21
C TYR A 140 11.62 13.07 20.37
N ILE A 141 11.93 11.80 20.62
CA ILE A 141 11.27 10.68 19.94
C ILE A 141 9.76 10.67 20.28
N CYS A 142 9.42 10.80 21.56
CA CYS A 142 8.03 10.90 22.00
C CYS A 142 7.30 12.09 21.34
N LEU A 143 7.94 13.26 21.31
CA LEU A 143 7.40 14.46 20.66
C LEU A 143 7.18 14.24 19.16
N THR A 144 8.10 13.55 18.46
CA THR A 144 7.89 13.23 17.03
C THR A 144 6.77 12.23 16.80
N LEU A 145 6.61 11.21 17.64
CA LEU A 145 5.48 10.28 17.57
C LEU A 145 4.16 11.00 17.83
N ALA A 146 4.10 11.89 18.83
CA ALA A 146 2.94 12.73 19.08
C ALA A 146 2.64 13.67 17.89
N GLY A 147 3.68 14.25 17.28
CA GLY A 147 3.57 15.06 16.07
C GLY A 147 3.01 14.28 14.88
N VAL A 148 3.47 13.04 14.68
CA VAL A 148 2.91 12.12 13.67
C VAL A 148 1.42 11.87 13.93
N MET A 149 1.02 11.55 15.17
CA MET A 149 -0.39 11.32 15.48
C MET A 149 -1.25 12.57 15.29
N LEU A 150 -0.76 13.73 15.72
CA LEU A 150 -1.45 15.01 15.54
C LEU A 150 -1.60 15.37 14.06
N SER A 151 -0.55 15.15 13.25
CA SER A 151 -0.60 15.41 11.80
C SER A 151 -1.63 14.52 11.09
N GLY A 152 -1.73 13.25 11.48
CA GLY A 152 -2.74 12.32 10.97
C GLY A 152 -4.15 12.75 11.37
N PHE A 153 -4.35 13.14 12.63
CA PHE A 153 -5.63 13.61 13.15
C PHE A 153 -6.12 14.88 12.42
N ILE A 154 -5.25 15.87 12.24
CA ILE A 154 -5.58 17.09 11.49
C ILE A 154 -5.96 16.76 10.04
N THR A 155 -5.24 15.84 9.41
CA THR A 155 -5.50 15.43 8.02
C THR A 155 -6.83 14.68 7.90
N ASP A 156 -7.16 13.85 8.88
CA ASP A 156 -8.45 13.14 8.96
C ASP A 156 -9.63 14.11 9.15
N MET A 157 -9.46 15.14 10.00
CA MET A 157 -10.46 16.20 10.16
C MET A 157 -10.73 17.00 8.88
N ILE A 158 -9.73 17.12 8.01
CA ILE A 158 -9.85 17.78 6.70
C ILE A 158 -10.63 16.90 5.69
N GLY A 159 -10.83 15.61 5.99
CA GLY A 159 -11.44 14.63 5.08
C GLY A 159 -10.45 13.94 4.15
N ILE A 160 -9.15 14.02 4.46
CA ILE A 160 -8.07 13.28 3.80
C ILE A 160 -7.69 12.08 4.68
N HIS A 161 -7.11 11.03 4.12
CA HIS A 161 -6.69 9.87 4.90
C HIS A 161 -5.57 10.21 5.91
N ALA A 162 -5.73 9.81 7.17
CA ALA A 162 -4.76 10.06 8.25
C ALA A 162 -3.32 9.61 7.94
N ILE A 163 -3.15 8.54 7.14
CA ILE A 163 -1.83 8.04 6.71
C ILE A 163 -1.05 9.11 5.94
N PHE A 164 -1.74 9.96 5.17
CA PHE A 164 -1.10 11.02 4.40
C PHE A 164 -0.47 12.08 5.32
N GLY A 165 -1.17 12.49 6.39
CA GLY A 165 -0.65 13.44 7.37
C GLY A 165 0.63 12.97 8.04
N ALA A 166 0.60 11.72 8.51
CA ALA A 166 1.76 11.05 9.09
C ALA A 166 2.95 10.95 8.12
N PHE A 167 2.66 10.66 6.84
CA PHE A 167 3.68 10.60 5.78
C PHE A 167 4.33 11.96 5.53
N VAL A 168 3.52 13.02 5.36
CA VAL A 168 4.03 14.39 5.15
C VAL A 168 4.88 14.84 6.33
N PHE A 169 4.44 14.59 7.57
CA PHE A 169 5.25 14.87 8.76
C PHE A 169 6.59 14.13 8.71
N GLY A 170 6.59 12.84 8.37
CA GLY A 170 7.80 12.04 8.20
C GLY A 170 8.78 12.60 7.15
N LEU A 171 8.29 13.21 6.08
CA LEU A 171 9.13 13.87 5.06
C LEU A 171 9.86 15.11 5.58
N THR A 172 9.32 15.78 6.61
CA THR A 172 9.96 16.97 7.21
C THR A 172 11.17 16.63 8.08
N ILE A 173 11.36 15.35 8.44
CA ILE A 173 12.44 14.90 9.31
C ILE A 173 13.77 14.92 8.54
N PRO A 174 14.82 15.62 9.03
CA PRO A 174 16.09 15.73 8.32
C PRO A 174 16.81 14.38 8.20
N LYS A 175 16.95 13.94 6.95
CA LYS A 175 17.67 12.72 6.57
C LYS A 175 19.17 12.89 6.88
N GLY A 176 19.77 11.93 7.58
CA GLY A 176 21.21 11.90 7.87
C GLY A 176 21.61 12.44 9.26
N SER A 177 20.67 12.91 10.08
CA SER A 177 20.94 13.24 11.48
C SER A 177 21.01 11.97 12.36
N ALA A 178 21.84 11.98 13.41
CA ALA A 178 21.86 10.91 14.42
C ALA A 178 20.48 10.73 15.10
N PHE A 179 19.70 11.81 15.16
CA PHE A 179 18.31 11.81 15.60
C PHE A 179 17.41 10.92 14.72
N ALA A 180 17.44 11.11 13.39
CA ALA A 180 16.63 10.32 12.46
C ALA A 180 16.94 8.82 12.54
N GLY A 181 18.22 8.45 12.70
CA GLY A 181 18.62 7.06 12.86
C GLY A 181 18.04 6.41 14.13
N ARG A 182 18.10 7.11 15.28
CA ARG A 182 17.52 6.64 16.54
C ARG A 182 16.00 6.50 16.46
N LEU A 183 15.33 7.48 15.85
CA LEU A 183 13.88 7.47 15.64
C LEU A 183 13.45 6.28 14.79
N ILE A 184 14.10 6.07 13.64
CA ILE A 184 13.79 4.96 12.73
C ILE A 184 13.94 3.62 13.43
N LYS A 185 15.04 3.41 14.18
CA LYS A 185 15.26 2.16 14.91
C LYS A 185 14.16 1.88 15.93
N ARG A 186 13.76 2.88 16.73
CA ARG A 186 12.67 2.73 17.71
C ARG A 186 11.33 2.42 17.06
N ILE A 187 11.01 3.11 15.96
CA ILE A 187 9.78 2.86 15.21
C ILE A 187 9.82 1.44 14.60
N GLU A 188 10.95 1.04 14.03
CA GLU A 188 11.14 -0.30 13.46
C GLU A 188 10.98 -1.40 14.51
N ASP A 189 11.61 -1.27 15.67
CA ASP A 189 11.49 -2.23 16.78
C ASP A 189 10.02 -2.36 17.23
N PHE A 190 9.30 -1.22 17.31
CA PHE A 190 7.88 -1.21 17.68
C PHE A 190 6.98 -1.82 16.60
N VAL A 191 7.23 -1.48 15.33
CA VAL A 191 6.46 -1.99 14.19
C VAL A 191 6.64 -3.49 14.04
N THR A 192 7.88 -3.97 14.08
CA THR A 192 8.20 -5.39 13.90
C THR A 192 7.84 -6.23 15.12
N GLY A 193 8.04 -5.70 16.32
CA GLY A 193 7.76 -6.41 17.57
C GLY A 193 6.28 -6.50 17.93
N LEU A 194 5.48 -5.48 17.58
CA LEU A 194 4.09 -5.40 18.03
C LEU A 194 3.07 -5.23 16.89
N LEU A 195 3.23 -4.22 16.03
CA LEU A 195 2.22 -3.89 15.02
C LEU A 195 2.09 -4.94 13.92
N LEU A 196 3.21 -5.51 13.47
CA LEU A 196 3.25 -6.48 12.38
C LEU A 196 2.64 -7.83 12.78
N PRO A 197 2.99 -8.43 13.94
CA PRO A 197 2.27 -9.59 14.46
C PRO A 197 0.78 -9.34 14.67
N LEU A 198 0.41 -8.17 15.24
CA LEU A 198 -0.99 -7.81 15.47
C LEU A 198 -1.76 -7.65 14.16
N TYR A 199 -1.15 -7.05 13.14
CA TYR A 199 -1.72 -6.94 11.80
C TYR A 199 -2.01 -8.31 11.19
N PHE A 200 -1.05 -9.24 11.26
CA PHE A 200 -1.24 -10.60 10.76
C PHE A 200 -2.27 -11.38 11.57
N ALA A 201 -2.30 -11.21 12.90
CA ALA A 201 -3.32 -11.82 13.75
C ALA A 201 -4.72 -11.29 13.43
N SER A 202 -4.89 -9.97 13.26
CA SER A 202 -6.17 -9.35 12.93
C SER A 202 -6.65 -9.72 11.52
N SER A 203 -5.73 -9.72 10.55
CA SER A 203 -6.03 -10.14 9.18
C SER A 203 -6.41 -11.63 9.13
N GLY A 204 -5.69 -12.48 9.88
CA GLY A 204 -6.00 -13.90 10.03
C GLY A 204 -7.35 -14.14 10.70
N LEU A 205 -7.67 -13.40 11.77
CA LEU A 205 -8.94 -13.58 12.50
C LEU A 205 -10.16 -13.10 11.69
N LYS A 206 -10.01 -12.06 10.86
CA LYS A 206 -11.04 -11.63 9.90
C LYS A 206 -11.18 -12.59 8.72
N THR A 207 -10.21 -13.48 8.52
CA THR A 207 -10.26 -14.52 7.49
C THR A 207 -11.07 -15.69 8.03
N ASP A 208 -12.36 -15.70 7.72
CA ASP A 208 -13.27 -16.77 8.09
C ASP A 208 -13.03 -18.00 7.20
N VAL A 209 -12.07 -18.85 7.60
CA VAL A 209 -11.76 -20.12 6.93
C VAL A 209 -12.97 -21.07 7.00
N ALA A 210 -13.90 -20.87 7.94
CA ALA A 210 -15.09 -21.71 8.06
C ALA A 210 -16.14 -21.46 6.96
N LYS A 211 -16.07 -20.32 6.25
CA LYS A 211 -16.85 -20.09 5.01
C LYS A 211 -16.31 -20.87 3.80
N ILE A 212 -15.08 -21.39 3.86
CA ILE A 212 -14.52 -22.30 2.86
C ILE A 212 -14.90 -23.75 3.24
N ARG A 213 -16.21 -24.04 3.30
CA ARG A 213 -16.71 -25.41 3.41
C ARG A 213 -17.57 -25.73 2.20
N GLY A 214 -16.90 -26.26 1.17
CA GLY A 214 -17.52 -26.88 0.01
C GLY A 214 -16.49 -27.76 -0.70
N ALA A 215 -16.85 -29.01 -0.99
CA ALA A 215 -16.00 -29.95 -1.73
C ALA A 215 -15.55 -29.40 -3.11
N GLU A 216 -16.22 -28.37 -3.62
CA GLU A 216 -15.87 -27.66 -4.85
C GLU A 216 -14.62 -26.77 -4.75
N ALA A 217 -14.35 -26.16 -3.59
CA ALA A 217 -13.15 -25.33 -3.39
C ALA A 217 -11.86 -26.19 -3.33
N TRP A 218 -11.95 -27.36 -2.70
CA TRP A 218 -10.90 -28.37 -2.75
C TRP A 218 -10.76 -29.01 -4.15
N GLY A 219 -11.88 -29.19 -4.86
CA GLY A 219 -11.89 -29.65 -6.25
C GLY A 219 -11.21 -28.70 -7.23
N LEU A 220 -11.28 -27.38 -6.98
CA LEU A 220 -10.59 -26.36 -7.77
C LEU A 220 -9.09 -26.28 -7.48
N LEU A 221 -8.67 -26.44 -6.24
CA LEU A 221 -7.24 -26.56 -5.89
C LEU A 221 -6.64 -27.83 -6.51
N ALA A 222 -7.34 -28.97 -6.44
CA ALA A 222 -6.88 -30.22 -7.04
C ALA A 222 -6.90 -30.22 -8.59
N LYS A 223 -7.84 -29.51 -9.23
CA LYS A 223 -7.87 -29.33 -10.70
C LYS A 223 -6.85 -28.30 -11.19
N GLY A 224 -6.65 -27.22 -10.44
CA GLY A 224 -5.64 -26.19 -10.75
C GLY A 224 -4.23 -26.75 -10.71
N ASP A 225 -3.93 -27.59 -9.72
CA ASP A 225 -2.66 -28.30 -9.60
C ASP A 225 -2.40 -29.26 -10.76
N LYS A 226 -3.43 -30.02 -11.21
CA LYS A 226 -3.31 -30.89 -12.39
C LYS A 226 -3.12 -30.12 -13.70
N SER A 227 -3.77 -28.97 -13.88
CA SER A 227 -3.61 -28.15 -15.09
C SER A 227 -2.21 -27.50 -15.14
N CYS A 228 -1.69 -27.09 -13.98
CA CYS A 228 -0.33 -26.57 -13.85
C CYS A 228 0.71 -27.66 -14.12
N ASN A 229 0.54 -28.86 -13.56
CA ASN A 229 1.43 -30.00 -13.82
C ASN A 229 1.41 -30.45 -15.28
N LEU A 230 0.25 -30.48 -15.94
CA LEU A 230 0.15 -30.87 -17.35
C LEU A 230 0.77 -29.83 -18.30
N SER A 231 0.71 -28.55 -17.94
CA SER A 231 1.37 -27.46 -18.68
C SER A 231 2.90 -27.50 -18.47
N TYR A 232 3.35 -27.86 -17.26
CA TYR A 232 4.76 -28.04 -16.93
C TYR A 232 5.37 -29.27 -17.64
N GLU A 233 4.65 -30.39 -17.72
CA GLU A 233 5.09 -31.58 -18.47
C GLU A 233 5.20 -31.29 -19.98
N LYS A 234 4.24 -30.57 -20.57
CA LYS A 234 4.32 -30.18 -21.99
C LYS A 234 5.49 -29.25 -22.29
N MET A 235 5.80 -28.32 -21.39
CA MET A 235 6.99 -27.45 -21.51
C MET A 235 8.28 -28.27 -21.43
N ARG A 236 8.37 -29.21 -20.48
CA ARG A 236 9.53 -30.10 -20.30
C ARG A 236 9.73 -31.06 -21.48
N GLU A 237 8.65 -31.56 -22.07
CA GLU A 237 8.68 -32.45 -23.22
C GLU A 237 9.07 -31.69 -24.52
N GLY A 238 8.65 -30.43 -24.65
CA GLY A 238 9.07 -29.54 -25.74
C GLY A 238 10.56 -29.17 -25.67
N GLU A 239 11.08 -28.95 -24.46
CA GLU A 239 12.51 -28.66 -24.24
C GLU A 239 13.38 -29.89 -24.54
N ASN A 240 12.95 -31.09 -24.14
CA ASN A 240 13.67 -32.34 -24.40
C ASN A 240 13.71 -32.69 -25.91
N LYS A 241 12.61 -32.44 -26.64
CA LYS A 241 12.59 -32.57 -28.11
C LYS A 241 13.51 -31.57 -28.79
N SER A 242 13.58 -30.34 -28.28
CA SER A 242 14.47 -29.30 -28.82
C SER A 242 15.95 -29.63 -28.59
N LEU A 243 16.29 -30.24 -27.44
CA LEU A 243 17.64 -30.73 -27.15
C LEU A 243 18.03 -31.94 -28.01
N GLN A 244 17.11 -32.89 -28.24
CA GLN A 244 17.33 -34.03 -29.13
C GLN A 244 17.55 -33.61 -30.59
N ILE A 245 16.80 -32.63 -31.09
CA ILE A 245 16.99 -32.08 -32.44
C ILE A 245 18.36 -31.39 -32.57
N ARG A 246 18.81 -30.69 -31.53
CA ARG A 246 20.10 -29.99 -31.52
C ARG A 246 21.29 -30.94 -31.45
N LEU A 247 21.14 -32.07 -30.74
CA LEU A 247 22.14 -33.14 -30.66
C LEU A 247 22.22 -34.01 -31.93
N ARG A 248 21.17 -34.05 -32.75
CA ARG A 248 21.16 -34.75 -34.06
C ARG A 248 21.69 -33.91 -35.24
N SER A 249 21.96 -32.62 -35.00
CA SER A 249 22.48 -31.67 -36.01
C SER A 249 23.98 -31.39 -35.89
N LYS A 250 24.68 -32.11 -35.01
CA LYS A 250 26.14 -32.22 -34.94
C LYS A 250 26.56 -33.62 -35.34
#